data_AF-A0A9Q1J1D8-F1
#
_entry.id   AF-A0A9Q1J1D8-F1
#
_cell.length_a   1.000
_cell.length_b   1.000
_cell.length_c   1.000
_cell.angle_alpha   90.00
_cell.angle_beta   90.00
_cell.angle_gamma   90.00
#
_symmetry.space_group_name_H-M   'P 1'
#
loop_
_entity.id
_entity.type
_entity.pdbx_description
1 polymer ?
#
loop_
_entity_poly.entity_id
_entity_poly.type
_entity_poly.pdbx_seq_one_letter_code
_entity_poly.pdbx_strand_id
1 'polypeptide(L)'
;MAASGMGSLVFINDVTVDRSRTMNSEVERNILSAQIRPNASKLIGRHFITQQDNDPKHTARATKGFLTAKKWKILDWLSQSPDLNPIEHAFYMLKRRLKAEVP
;
A
#
# COMPACT_ATOMS: atom_id res chain seq x y z
N MET A 1 2.24 -4.09 -4.46
CA MET A 1 2.61 -5.15 -5.43
C MET A 1 3.39 -4.53 -6.57
N ALA A 2 4.12 -5.34 -7.33
CA ALA A 2 4.77 -4.97 -8.58
C ALA A 2 4.46 -6.04 -9.65
N ALA A 3 4.70 -5.75 -10.93
CA ALA A 3 4.50 -6.73 -12.00
C ALA A 3 5.36 -8.01 -11.81
N SER A 4 6.53 -7.86 -11.17
CA SER A 4 7.45 -8.96 -10.84
C SER A 4 7.04 -9.78 -9.61
N GLY A 5 6.03 -9.35 -8.86
CA GLY A 5 5.53 -10.10 -7.70
C GLY A 5 5.04 -9.25 -6.54
N MET A 6 4.84 -9.93 -5.42
CA MET A 6 4.26 -9.38 -4.20
C MET A 6 5.36 -8.93 -3.23
N GLY A 7 5.20 -7.74 -2.65
CA GLY A 7 6.12 -7.22 -1.61
C GLY A 7 5.78 -7.80 -0.24
N SER A 8 6.19 -7.14 0.84
CA SER A 8 5.73 -7.53 2.18
C SER A 8 4.22 -7.29 2.35
N LEU A 9 3.50 -8.27 2.91
CA LEU A 9 2.20 -8.05 3.55
C LEU A 9 2.44 -7.70 5.01
N VAL A 10 1.77 -6.66 5.49
CA VAL A 10 1.86 -6.18 6.88
C VAL A 10 0.45 -6.10 7.44
N PHE A 11 0.23 -6.74 8.58
CA PHE A 11 -1.04 -6.61 9.30
C PHE A 11 -0.99 -5.37 10.20
N ILE A 12 -2.06 -4.57 10.17
CA ILE A 12 -2.09 -3.27 10.86
C ILE A 12 -1.94 -3.42 12.38
N ASN A 13 -2.53 -4.46 12.94
CA ASN A 13 -2.45 -4.78 14.37
C ASN A 13 -1.06 -5.24 14.82
N ASP A 14 -0.15 -5.57 13.89
CA ASP A 14 1.26 -5.85 14.22
C ASP A 14 2.10 -4.57 14.27
N VAL A 15 1.56 -3.45 13.79
CA VAL A 15 2.24 -2.14 13.72
C VAL A 15 1.71 -1.19 14.79
N THR A 16 0.43 -1.25 15.10
CA THR A 16 -0.20 -0.38 16.09
C THR A 16 0.12 -0.85 17.51
N VAL A 17 0.52 0.09 18.38
CA VAL A 17 0.89 -0.22 19.78
C VAL A 17 -0.29 -0.80 20.55
N ASP A 18 -1.50 -0.31 20.27
CA ASP A 18 -2.75 -0.78 20.87
C ASP A 18 -3.35 -2.01 20.17
N ARG A 19 -2.66 -2.56 19.16
CA ARG A 19 -3.15 -3.64 18.28
C ARG A 19 -4.46 -3.32 17.57
N SER A 20 -4.83 -2.04 17.44
CA SER A 20 -5.99 -1.64 16.67
C SER A 20 -5.80 -1.98 15.19
N ARG A 21 -6.92 -2.19 14.49
CA ARG A 21 -6.92 -2.48 13.04
C ARG A 21 -7.02 -1.22 12.18
N THR A 22 -7.02 -0.05 12.80
CA THR A 22 -7.21 1.22 12.12
C THR A 22 -5.87 1.79 11.69
N MET A 23 -5.74 2.05 10.39
CA MET A 23 -4.56 2.72 9.85
C MET A 23 -4.84 4.22 9.71
N ASN A 24 -4.18 5.03 10.52
CA ASN A 24 -4.16 6.49 10.35
C ASN A 24 -2.94 6.91 9.51
N SER A 25 -2.83 8.22 9.24
CA SER A 25 -1.73 8.80 8.45
C SER A 25 -0.33 8.54 9.07
N GLU A 26 -0.22 8.42 10.39
CA GLU A 26 1.07 8.11 11.04
C GLU A 26 1.48 6.66 10.86
N VAL A 27 0.55 5.72 11.15
CA VAL A 27 0.77 4.28 10.94
C VAL A 27 1.12 4.00 9.48
N GLU A 28 0.44 4.66 8.55
CA GLU A 28 0.74 4.57 7.13
C GLU A 28 2.18 5.01 6.82
N ARG A 29 2.60 6.20 7.27
CA ARG A 29 3.99 6.67 7.05
C ARG A 29 5.00 5.70 7.63
N ASN A 30 4.73 5.12 8.80
CA ASN A 30 5.62 4.13 9.42
C ASN A 30 5.76 2.89 8.54
N ILE A 31 4.64 2.34 8.05
CA ILE A 31 4.64 1.20 7.12
C ILE A 31 5.39 1.54 5.83
N LEU A 32 5.09 2.68 5.20
CA LEU A 32 5.75 3.11 3.96
C LEU A 32 7.26 3.28 4.15
N SER A 33 7.67 3.87 5.29
CA SER A 33 9.09 4.09 5.61
C SER A 33 9.87 2.78 5.72
N ALA A 34 9.25 1.75 6.29
CA ALA A 34 9.87 0.44 6.51
C ALA A 34 9.86 -0.42 5.24
N GLN A 35 8.79 -0.35 4.44
CA GLN A 35 8.52 -1.37 3.42
C GLN A 35 8.83 -0.92 1.98
N ILE A 36 8.70 0.37 1.63
CA ILE A 36 8.82 0.78 0.21
C ILE A 36 10.21 0.50 -0.35
N ARG A 37 11.28 0.88 0.35
CA ARG A 37 12.65 0.72 -0.17
C ARG A 37 13.08 -0.74 -0.33
N PRO A 38 12.91 -1.62 0.69
CA PRO A 38 13.20 -3.03 0.52
C PRO A 38 12.41 -3.68 -0.61
N ASN A 39 11.09 -3.40 -0.67
CA ASN A 39 10.24 -3.97 -1.71
C ASN A 39 10.59 -3.47 -3.11
N ALA A 40 10.83 -2.17 -3.27
CA ALA A 40 11.24 -1.61 -4.55
C ALA A 40 12.58 -2.20 -4.99
N SER A 41 13.57 -2.27 -4.10
CA SER A 41 14.88 -2.86 -4.42
C SER A 41 14.78 -4.31 -4.87
N LYS A 42 13.90 -5.09 -4.24
CA LYS A 42 13.70 -6.51 -4.55
C LYS A 42 12.92 -6.73 -5.85
N LEU A 43 11.91 -5.90 -6.13
CA LEU A 43 10.91 -6.18 -7.16
C LEU A 43 11.06 -5.34 -8.42
N ILE A 44 11.51 -4.09 -8.32
CA ILE A 44 11.47 -3.12 -9.42
C ILE A 44 12.86 -2.56 -9.73
N GLY A 45 13.66 -2.31 -8.69
CA GLY A 45 14.95 -1.64 -8.75
C GLY A 45 14.89 -0.20 -8.24
N ARG A 46 15.89 0.60 -8.64
CA ARG A 46 16.11 1.96 -8.10
C ARG A 46 15.06 2.98 -8.53
N HIS A 47 14.45 2.80 -9.70
CA HIS A 47 13.47 3.71 -10.28
C HIS A 47 12.09 3.07 -10.22
N PHE A 48 11.21 3.64 -9.40
CA PHE A 48 9.85 3.17 -9.23
C PHE A 48 8.89 4.35 -9.07
N ILE A 49 7.62 4.10 -9.38
CA ILE A 49 6.50 4.99 -9.11
C ILE A 49 5.58 4.23 -8.17
N THR A 50 5.12 4.90 -7.11
CA THR A 50 4.15 4.34 -6.16
C THR A 50 2.74 4.68 -6.59
N GLN A 51 1.84 3.71 -6.50
CA GLN A 51 0.40 3.90 -6.73
C GLN A 51 -0.33 3.66 -5.42
N GLN A 52 -1.23 4.58 -5.07
CA GLN A 52 -2.13 4.51 -3.92
C GLN A 52 -3.42 5.27 -4.24
N ASP A 53 -4.53 4.91 -3.61
CA ASP A 53 -5.80 5.61 -3.81
C ASP A 53 -5.82 6.97 -3.07
N ASN A 54 -6.93 7.69 -3.22
CA ASN A 54 -7.12 9.03 -2.66
C ASN A 54 -7.72 9.04 -1.24
N ASP A 55 -7.64 7.94 -0.47
CA ASP A 55 -8.17 7.92 0.89
C ASP A 55 -7.54 9.06 1.76
N PRO A 56 -8.32 9.67 2.69
CA PRO A 56 -7.85 10.78 3.51
C PRO A 56 -6.49 10.58 4.19
N LYS A 57 -6.12 9.35 4.59
CA LYS A 57 -4.81 9.09 5.20
C LYS A 57 -3.64 9.24 4.22
N HIS A 58 -3.81 8.79 2.99
CA HIS A 58 -2.84 8.89 1.90
C HIS A 58 -2.68 10.34 1.43
N THR A 59 -3.77 11.11 1.48
CA THR A 59 -3.81 12.50 1.02
C THR A 59 -3.56 13.53 2.13
N ALA A 60 -3.45 13.09 3.38
CA ALA A 60 -3.15 13.95 4.52
C ALA A 60 -1.85 14.76 4.29
N ARG A 61 -1.84 16.01 4.77
CA ARG A 61 -0.69 16.93 4.58
C ARG A 61 0.63 16.32 5.07
N ALA A 62 0.60 15.62 6.20
CA ALA A 62 1.78 14.95 6.75
C ALA A 62 2.28 13.81 5.85
N THR A 63 1.38 12.98 5.29
CA THR A 63 1.72 11.92 4.35
C THR A 63 2.29 12.49 3.05
N LYS A 64 1.64 13.50 2.46
CA LYS A 64 2.14 14.18 1.25
C LYS A 64 3.53 14.78 1.48
N GLY A 65 3.72 15.48 2.60
CA GLY A 65 5.02 16.06 2.97
C GLY A 65 6.12 15.01 3.11
N PHE A 66 5.81 13.87 3.73
CA PHE A 66 6.72 12.74 3.86
C PHE A 66 7.14 12.16 2.50
N LEU A 67 6.18 11.93 1.59
CA LEU A 67 6.46 11.37 0.27
C LEU A 67 7.32 12.31 -0.59
N THR A 68 7.03 13.62 -0.54
CA THR A 68 7.84 14.66 -1.16
C THR A 68 9.26 14.69 -0.59
N ALA A 69 9.42 14.63 0.73
CA ALA A 69 10.74 14.60 1.38
C ALA A 69 11.56 13.36 1.00
N LYS A 70 10.90 12.21 0.81
CA LYS A 70 11.54 10.97 0.32
C LYS A 70 11.85 10.99 -1.18
N LYS A 71 11.36 12.00 -1.92
CA LYS A 71 11.46 12.13 -3.38
C LYS A 71 10.90 10.90 -4.12
N TRP A 72 9.82 10.32 -3.57
CA TRP A 72 9.12 9.22 -4.22
C TRP A 72 8.08 9.77 -5.17
N LYS A 73 8.07 9.27 -6.41
CA LYS A 73 7.05 9.64 -7.39
C LYS A 73 5.78 8.87 -7.09
N ILE A 74 4.67 9.59 -6.99
CA ILE A 74 3.33 9.02 -6.82
C ILE A 74 2.62 9.16 -8.16
N LEU A 75 1.92 8.11 -8.59
CA LEU A 75 1.03 8.17 -9.74
C LEU A 75 -0.23 8.96 -9.37
N ASP A 76 -0.58 9.96 -10.19
CA ASP A 76 -1.84 10.67 -10.02
C ASP A 76 -3.02 9.70 -10.19
N TRP A 77 -3.96 9.74 -9.25
CA TRP A 77 -5.06 8.79 -9.17
C TRP A 77 -6.41 9.48 -9.27
N LEU A 78 -7.30 8.97 -10.12
CA LEU A 78 -8.70 9.42 -10.17
C LEU A 78 -9.47 8.84 -8.98
N SER A 79 -10.23 9.69 -8.31
CA SER A 79 -11.13 9.25 -7.23
C SER A 79 -12.19 8.30 -7.79
N GLN A 80 -12.58 7.30 -6.98
CA GLN A 80 -13.61 6.31 -7.33
C GLN A 80 -13.28 5.43 -8.56
N SER A 81 -12.00 5.17 -8.82
CA SER A 81 -11.56 4.25 -9.88
C SER A 81 -10.92 2.97 -9.30
N PRO A 82 -11.69 2.11 -8.58
CA PRO A 82 -11.15 0.86 -8.04
C PRO A 82 -10.76 -0.13 -9.14
N ASP A 83 -11.41 -0.05 -10.30
CA ASP A 83 -11.16 -0.85 -11.50
C ASP A 83 -9.74 -0.67 -12.05
N LEU A 84 -9.16 0.51 -11.88
CA LEU A 84 -7.80 0.80 -12.31
C LEU A 84 -6.75 0.22 -11.34
N ASN A 85 -7.12 -0.18 -10.12
CA ASN A 85 -6.17 -0.60 -9.10
C ASN A 85 -5.89 -2.12 -9.19
N PRO A 86 -4.67 -2.55 -9.59
CA PRO A 86 -4.36 -3.97 -9.74
C PRO A 86 -4.48 -4.78 -8.43
N ILE A 87 -4.41 -4.14 -7.27
CA ILE A 87 -4.57 -4.84 -5.97
C ILE A 87 -6.01 -5.33 -5.74
N GLU A 88 -7.00 -4.64 -6.30
CA GLU A 88 -8.40 -5.06 -6.18
C GLU A 88 -8.63 -6.40 -6.89
N HIS A 89 -7.98 -6.60 -8.03
CA HIS A 89 -8.02 -7.89 -8.72
C HIS A 89 -7.35 -9.00 -7.91
N ALA A 90 -6.20 -8.73 -7.28
CA ALA A 90 -5.55 -9.70 -6.40
C ALA A 90 -6.42 -10.04 -5.17
N PHE A 91 -7.08 -9.05 -4.56
CA PHE A 91 -8.01 -9.28 -3.46
C PHE A 91 -9.25 -10.05 -3.90
N TYR A 92 -9.77 -9.80 -5.10
CA TYR A 92 -10.86 -10.59 -5.66
C TYR A 92 -10.47 -12.08 -5.76
N MET A 93 -9.28 -12.36 -6.33
CA MET A 93 -8.78 -13.73 -6.46
C MET A 93 -8.55 -14.38 -5.09
N LEU A 94 -8.02 -13.64 -4.11
CA LEU A 94 -7.85 -14.10 -2.73
C LEU A 94 -9.20 -14.47 -2.09
N LYS A 95 -10.19 -13.58 -2.17
CA LYS A 95 -11.55 -13.81 -1.64
C LYS A 95 -12.19 -15.05 -2.28
N ARG A 96 -12.00 -15.25 -3.59
CA ARG A 96 -12.51 -16.45 -4.29
C ARG A 96 -11.89 -17.74 -3.77
N ARG A 97 -10.57 -17.77 -3.56
CA ARG A 97 -9.88 -18.94 -3.03
C ARG A 97 -10.28 -19.25 -1.60
N LEU A 98 -10.33 -18.23 -0.74
CA LEU A 98 -10.79 -18.39 0.65
C LEU A 98 -12.20 -18.96 0.72
N LYS A 99 -13.12 -18.52 -0.16
CA LYS A 99 -14.47 -19.08 -0.24
C LYS A 99 -14.51 -20.55 -0.70
N ALA A 100 -13.52 -21.01 -1.46
CA ALA A 100 -13.43 -22.40 -1.90
C ALA A 100 -12.75 -23.31 -0.86
N GLU A 101 -12.00 -22.73 0.09
CA GLU A 101 -11.34 -23.46 1.19
C GLU A 101 -12.25 -23.63 2.42
N VAL A 102 -13.26 -22.78 2.58
CA VAL A 102 -14.31 -22.96 3.58
C VAL A 102 -15.32 -23.99 3.03
N PRO A 103 -15.50 -25.17 3.66
CA PRO A 103 -16.55 -26.13 3.27
C PRO A 103 -17.95 -25.53 3.35
#